data_AF-A0A3D5DYL3-F1
#
_entry.id   AF-A0A3D5DYL3-F1
#
_cell.length_a   1.000
_cell.length_b   1.000
_cell.length_c   1.000
_cell.angle_alpha   90.00
_cell.angle_beta   90.00
_cell.angle_gamma   90.00
#
_symmetry.space_group_name_H-M   'P 1'
#
loop_
_entity.id
_entity.type
_entity.pdbx_description
1 polymer ?
#
loop_
_entity_poly.entity_id
_entity_poly.type
_entity_poly.pdbx_seq_one_letter_code
_entity_poly.pdbx_strand_id
1 'polypeptide(L)'
;MTGQTRRCSQGADVACGAVALGRAEMTGEPADGLGAAGRPALVPSLAGGQGRRAAQQRLRTARGHHDAVLRMLEADRYRIDVLHQLSAVEGAIARARRDIVEGHLHGCVADTVHEGRIGDVADEMLAAMSGERPPATRTEHRIVP
;
A
#
# COMPACT_ATOMS: atom_id res chain seq x y z
N MET A 1 57.13 7.39 -15.34
CA MET A 1 55.67 7.17 -15.50
C MET A 1 55.14 6.61 -14.20
N THR A 2 54.11 7.27 -13.65
CA THR A 2 53.18 6.86 -12.58
C THR A 2 53.74 6.41 -11.22
N GLY A 3 53.73 7.34 -10.27
CA GLY A 3 53.83 7.10 -8.82
C GLY A 3 53.18 8.26 -8.08
N GLN A 4 51.86 8.23 -7.97
CA GLN A 4 51.02 9.33 -7.52
C GLN A 4 51.10 9.56 -6.00
N THR A 5 51.32 10.84 -5.70
CA THR A 5 51.16 11.66 -4.49
C THR A 5 50.73 11.05 -3.16
N ARG A 6 51.45 11.55 -2.15
CA ARG A 6 51.36 11.32 -0.71
C ARG A 6 50.01 11.70 -0.11
N ARG A 7 49.68 10.93 0.92
CA ARG A 7 48.59 11.03 1.89
C ARG A 7 48.93 12.08 2.95
N CYS A 8 48.00 13.00 3.22
CA CYS A 8 47.78 13.84 4.43
C CYS A 8 46.70 14.88 4.02
N SER A 9 45.80 15.42 4.84
CA SER A 9 45.41 15.25 6.24
C SER A 9 44.30 16.30 6.45
N GLN A 10 43.03 15.91 6.47
CA GLN A 10 41.91 16.75 6.90
C GLN A 10 40.74 15.77 7.15
N GLY A 11 40.24 15.53 8.36
CA GLY A 11 40.00 16.48 9.44
C GLY A 11 38.55 16.95 9.35
N ALA A 12 37.61 16.06 9.69
CA ALA A 12 36.21 16.40 9.92
C ALA A 12 35.71 15.53 11.08
N ASP A 13 35.74 16.14 12.26
CA ASP A 13 35.25 15.65 13.53
C ASP A 13 33.79 15.19 13.42
N VAL A 14 33.55 13.87 13.49
CA VAL A 14 32.23 13.34 13.80
C VAL A 14 32.06 13.44 15.31
N ALA A 15 31.43 14.53 15.75
CA ALA A 15 30.92 14.65 17.10
C ALA A 15 29.86 13.56 17.32
N CYS A 16 30.23 12.49 18.01
CA CYS A 16 29.29 11.57 18.62
C CYS A 16 28.62 12.32 19.78
N GLY A 17 27.46 12.92 19.51
CA GLY A 17 26.66 13.64 20.49
C GLY A 17 26.20 12.67 21.58
N ALA A 18 26.73 12.86 22.78
CA ALA A 18 26.29 12.21 24.00
C ALA A 18 24.80 12.52 24.24
N VAL A 19 23.95 11.50 24.21
CA VAL A 19 22.58 11.62 24.70
C VAL A 19 22.63 11.75 26.22
N ALA A 20 22.36 12.94 26.72
CA ALA A 20 22.18 13.20 28.13
C ALA A 20 20.99 12.38 28.65
N LEU A 21 21.26 11.41 29.52
CA LEU A 21 20.25 10.73 30.31
C LEU A 21 19.71 11.72 31.36
N GLY A 22 18.69 12.48 30.97
CA GLY A 22 17.87 13.23 31.91
C GLY A 22 17.03 12.27 32.74
N ARG A 23 17.25 12.27 34.07
CA ARG A 23 16.31 11.67 35.03
C ARG A 23 15.02 12.48 35.01
N ALA A 24 14.00 11.98 34.33
CA ALA A 24 12.65 12.49 34.45
C ALA A 24 11.99 11.90 35.70
N GLU A 25 11.59 12.78 36.60
CA GLU A 25 10.87 12.45 37.83
C GLU A 25 9.43 12.03 37.48
N MET A 26 9.04 10.83 37.88
CA MET A 26 7.68 10.30 37.69
C MET A 26 6.80 10.77 38.84
N THR A 27 6.16 11.93 38.68
CA THR A 27 4.97 12.29 39.47
C THR A 27 3.86 12.71 38.51
N GLY A 28 2.84 11.85 38.41
CA GLY A 28 1.65 12.07 37.61
C GLY A 28 0.60 11.04 38.01
N GLU A 29 -0.37 11.48 38.80
CA GLU A 29 -1.57 10.77 39.25
C GLU A 29 -2.44 10.24 38.09
N PRO A 30 -3.34 9.26 38.34
CA PRO A 30 -4.04 8.54 37.29
C PRO A 30 -5.09 9.45 36.63
N ALA A 31 -5.09 9.49 35.30
CA ALA A 31 -6.19 10.04 34.56
C ALA A 31 -7.39 9.09 34.66
N ASP A 32 -8.26 9.37 35.62
CA ASP A 32 -9.63 8.90 35.63
C ASP A 32 -10.38 9.49 34.42
N GLY A 33 -11.16 8.65 33.72
CA GLY A 33 -12.25 9.12 32.88
C GLY A 33 -12.22 8.64 31.44
N LEU A 34 -13.02 7.60 31.18
CA LEU A 34 -13.62 7.24 29.89
C LEU A 34 -12.69 7.41 28.66
N GLY A 35 -11.85 6.41 28.45
CA GLY A 35 -11.22 6.20 27.15
C GLY A 35 -12.29 6.13 26.06
N ALA A 36 -12.07 6.87 24.98
CA ALA A 36 -12.91 6.94 23.80
C ALA A 36 -13.10 5.55 23.16
N ALA A 37 -14.05 4.77 23.68
CA ALA A 37 -14.66 3.69 22.95
C ALA A 37 -15.39 4.30 21.76
N GLY A 38 -15.00 3.92 20.55
CA GLY A 38 -15.93 3.98 19.42
C GLY A 38 -15.68 5.04 18.36
N ARG A 39 -14.46 5.15 17.83
CA ARG A 39 -14.30 5.40 16.39
C ARG A 39 -13.17 4.52 15.87
N PRO A 40 -13.44 3.43 15.12
CA PRO A 40 -12.37 2.74 14.43
C PRO A 40 -11.67 3.78 13.55
N ALA A 41 -10.34 3.86 13.66
CA ALA A 41 -9.54 4.75 12.83
C ALA A 41 -10.03 4.59 11.39
N LEU A 42 -10.43 5.72 10.80
CA LEU A 42 -10.92 5.76 9.43
C LEU A 42 -9.95 4.93 8.60
N VAL A 43 -10.41 3.78 8.09
CA VAL A 43 -9.79 3.23 6.89
C VAL A 43 -9.75 4.39 5.90
N PRO A 44 -8.62 4.70 5.24
CA PRO A 44 -8.62 5.65 4.16
C PRO A 44 -9.69 5.18 3.18
N SER A 45 -10.84 5.86 3.21
CA SER A 45 -11.98 5.42 2.43
C SER A 45 -11.52 5.46 0.99
N LEU A 46 -11.88 4.44 0.21
CA LEU A 46 -11.78 4.50 -1.24
C LEU A 46 -12.42 5.81 -1.77
N ALA A 47 -13.32 6.44 -1.00
CA ALA A 47 -13.87 7.77 -1.24
C ALA A 47 -12.82 8.91 -1.19
N GLY A 48 -11.99 9.03 -2.23
CA GLY A 48 -11.36 10.32 -2.56
C GLY A 48 -10.11 10.26 -3.42
N GLY A 49 -9.33 9.17 -3.33
CA GLY A 49 -7.99 9.11 -3.93
C GLY A 49 -7.99 9.07 -5.46
N GLN A 50 -6.97 9.70 -6.07
CA GLN A 50 -6.65 9.57 -7.50
C GLN A 50 -6.49 8.09 -7.91
N GLY A 51 -5.92 7.26 -7.04
CA GLY A 51 -5.78 5.81 -7.23
C GLY A 51 -7.10 5.09 -7.46
N ARG A 52 -8.19 5.45 -6.77
CA ARG A 52 -9.52 4.85 -7.02
C ARG A 52 -10.02 5.17 -8.42
N ARG A 53 -9.92 6.43 -8.85
CA ARG A 53 -10.44 6.85 -10.17
C ARG A 53 -9.65 6.18 -11.29
N ALA A 54 -8.32 6.13 -11.16
CA ALA A 54 -7.45 5.44 -12.11
C ALA A 54 -7.79 3.94 -12.18
N ALA A 55 -7.90 3.27 -11.04
CA ALA A 55 -8.30 1.86 -10.96
C ALA A 55 -9.66 1.60 -11.62
N GLN A 56 -10.67 2.44 -11.34
CA GLN A 56 -12.00 2.32 -11.95
C GLN A 56 -11.93 2.44 -13.48
N GLN A 57 -11.15 3.39 -14.01
CA GLN A 57 -11.01 3.57 -15.45
C GLN A 57 -10.35 2.33 -16.08
N ARG A 58 -9.31 1.78 -15.45
CA ARG A 58 -8.64 0.56 -15.93
C ARG A 58 -9.54 -0.66 -15.89
N LEU A 59 -10.38 -0.80 -14.85
CA LEU A 59 -11.35 -1.89 -14.76
C LEU A 59 -12.44 -1.78 -15.83
N ARG A 60 -12.87 -0.56 -16.20
CA ARG A 60 -13.77 -0.36 -17.35
C ARG A 60 -13.12 -0.79 -18.67
N THR A 61 -11.84 -0.47 -18.86
CA THR A 61 -11.07 -0.96 -20.01
C THR A 61 -10.94 -2.48 -20.00
N ALA A 62 -10.63 -3.08 -18.85
CA ALA A 62 -10.56 -4.54 -18.69
C ALA A 62 -11.89 -5.22 -19.05
N ARG A 63 -13.02 -4.65 -18.61
CA ARG A 63 -14.36 -5.12 -18.98
C ARG A 63 -14.58 -5.09 -20.50
N GLY A 64 -14.21 -4.01 -21.17
CA GLY A 64 -14.31 -3.91 -22.63
C GLY A 64 -13.48 -4.99 -23.35
N HIS A 65 -12.26 -5.28 -22.85
CA HIS A 65 -11.43 -6.36 -23.37
C HIS A 65 -12.05 -7.74 -23.11
N HIS A 66 -12.59 -7.97 -21.90
CA HIS A 66 -13.26 -9.21 -21.53
C HIS A 66 -14.49 -9.48 -22.39
N ASP A 67 -15.35 -8.47 -22.58
CA ASP A 67 -16.52 -8.57 -23.47
C ASP A 67 -16.10 -8.86 -24.91
N ALA A 68 -14.96 -8.34 -25.36
CA ALA A 68 -14.40 -8.66 -26.68
C ALA A 68 -13.91 -10.10 -26.77
N VAL A 69 -13.25 -10.64 -25.74
CA VAL A 69 -12.84 -12.05 -25.68
C VAL A 69 -14.06 -12.97 -25.86
N LEU A 70 -15.15 -12.71 -25.16
CA LEU A 70 -16.38 -13.50 -25.28
C LEU A 70 -16.92 -13.49 -26.73
N ARG A 71 -17.02 -12.31 -27.36
CA ARG A 71 -17.42 -12.21 -28.78
C ARG A 71 -16.46 -12.92 -29.73
N MET A 72 -15.16 -12.88 -29.45
CA MET A 72 -14.15 -13.56 -30.27
C MET A 72 -14.28 -15.08 -30.20
N LEU A 73 -14.63 -15.61 -29.03
CA LEU A 73 -14.90 -17.03 -28.84
C LEU A 73 -16.19 -17.46 -29.56
N GLU A 74 -17.26 -16.66 -29.45
CA GLU A 74 -18.51 -16.89 -30.19
C GLU A 74 -18.32 -16.88 -31.71
N ALA A 75 -17.39 -16.06 -32.20
CA ALA A 75 -17.06 -15.93 -33.62
C ALA A 75 -15.93 -16.86 -34.11
N ASP A 76 -15.52 -17.85 -33.31
CA ASP A 76 -14.43 -18.82 -33.58
C ASP A 76 -13.15 -18.16 -34.14
N ARG A 77 -12.74 -17.06 -33.51
CA ARG A 77 -11.55 -16.30 -33.92
C ARG A 77 -10.27 -17.08 -33.64
N TYR A 78 -9.19 -16.68 -34.33
CA TYR A 78 -7.88 -17.29 -34.16
C TYR A 78 -7.42 -17.25 -32.69
N ARG A 79 -7.09 -18.42 -32.14
CA ARG A 79 -6.85 -18.60 -30.70
C ARG A 79 -5.72 -17.72 -30.17
N ILE A 80 -4.71 -17.43 -30.98
CA ILE A 80 -3.61 -16.55 -30.57
C ILE A 80 -4.11 -15.12 -30.35
N ASP A 81 -5.06 -14.64 -31.15
CA ASP A 81 -5.67 -13.32 -30.95
C ASP A 81 -6.47 -13.27 -29.65
N VAL A 82 -7.19 -14.36 -29.34
CA VAL A 82 -7.94 -14.51 -28.08
C VAL A 82 -6.98 -14.46 -26.89
N LEU A 83 -5.86 -15.17 -26.97
CA LEU A 83 -4.82 -15.17 -25.93
C LEU A 83 -4.20 -13.77 -25.74
N HIS A 84 -3.89 -13.06 -26.83
CA HIS A 84 -3.42 -11.67 -26.74
C HIS A 84 -4.44 -10.75 -26.06
N GLN A 85 -5.73 -10.90 -26.39
CA GLN A 85 -6.78 -10.11 -25.78
C GLN A 85 -6.96 -10.44 -24.29
N LEU A 86 -6.82 -11.71 -23.90
CA LEU A 86 -6.78 -12.12 -22.49
C LEU A 86 -5.60 -11.48 -21.75
N SER A 87 -4.40 -11.47 -22.32
CA SER A 87 -3.25 -10.77 -21.72
C SER A 87 -3.50 -9.27 -21.55
N ALA A 88 -4.27 -8.64 -22.44
CA ALA A 88 -4.68 -7.24 -22.28
C ALA A 88 -5.61 -7.04 -21.06
N VAL A 89 -6.54 -7.98 -20.81
CA VAL A 89 -7.38 -7.99 -19.61
C VAL A 89 -6.52 -8.08 -18.34
N GLU A 90 -5.63 -9.06 -18.28
CA GLU A 90 -4.72 -9.27 -17.14
C GLU A 90 -3.86 -8.02 -16.87
N GLY A 91 -3.29 -7.43 -17.92
CA GLY A 91 -2.49 -6.21 -17.81
C GLY A 91 -3.27 -4.99 -17.32
N ALA A 92 -4.56 -4.89 -17.67
CA ALA A 92 -5.43 -3.82 -17.17
C ALA A 92 -5.77 -4.02 -15.68
N ILE A 93 -6.10 -5.24 -15.28
CA ILE A 93 -6.37 -5.61 -13.87
C ILE A 93 -5.13 -5.40 -13.00
N ALA A 94 -3.96 -5.86 -13.46
CA ALA A 94 -2.70 -5.71 -12.74
C ALA A 94 -2.34 -4.24 -12.48
N ARG A 95 -2.62 -3.35 -13.45
CA ARG A 95 -2.45 -1.90 -13.27
C ARG A 95 -3.48 -1.32 -12.30
N ALA A 96 -4.75 -1.73 -12.39
CA ALA A 96 -5.78 -1.27 -11.45
C ALA A 96 -5.42 -1.64 -10.00
N ARG A 97 -4.90 -2.86 -9.78
CA ARG A 97 -4.41 -3.30 -8.46
C ARG A 97 -3.28 -2.40 -7.94
N ARG A 98 -2.32 -2.04 -8.81
CA ARG A 98 -1.24 -1.11 -8.44
C ARG A 98 -1.78 0.26 -8.03
N ASP A 99 -2.71 0.83 -8.79
CA ASP A 99 -3.28 2.14 -8.47
C ASP A 99 -4.03 2.13 -7.11
N ILE A 100 -4.68 1.01 -6.75
CA ILE A 100 -5.35 0.84 -5.45
C ILE A 100 -4.32 0.79 -4.33
N VAL A 101 -3.28 -0.02 -4.50
CA VAL A 101 -2.18 -0.17 -3.53
C VAL A 101 -1.48 1.16 -3.29
N GLU A 102 -1.09 1.85 -4.34
CA GLU A 102 -0.43 3.15 -4.26
C GLU A 102 -1.32 4.18 -3.54
N GLY A 103 -2.60 4.24 -3.89
CA GLY A 103 -3.58 5.08 -3.22
C GLY A 103 -3.73 4.75 -1.73
N HIS A 104 -3.70 3.48 -1.36
CA HIS A 104 -3.77 3.03 0.03
C HIS A 104 -2.51 3.44 0.81
N LEU A 105 -1.32 3.19 0.26
CA LEU A 105 -0.06 3.56 0.92
C LEU A 105 0.04 5.07 1.14
N HIS A 106 -0.29 5.89 0.14
CA HIS A 106 -0.28 7.34 0.30
C HIS A 106 -1.31 7.86 1.31
N GLY A 107 -2.47 7.20 1.41
CA GLY A 107 -3.54 7.61 2.33
C GLY A 107 -3.38 7.10 3.76
N CYS A 108 -2.74 5.94 3.96
CA CYS A 108 -2.69 5.27 5.25
C CYS A 108 -1.40 5.57 6.03
N VAL A 109 -0.25 5.67 5.35
CA VAL A 109 1.07 5.63 6.01
C VAL A 109 1.23 6.69 7.11
N ALA A 110 0.80 7.93 6.90
CA ALA A 110 0.95 8.99 7.91
C ALA A 110 0.16 8.69 9.19
N ASP A 111 -1.10 8.28 9.05
CA ASP A 111 -1.99 7.98 10.17
C ASP A 111 -1.55 6.70 10.91
N THR A 112 -1.17 5.65 10.17
CA THR A 112 -0.75 4.37 10.76
C THR A 112 0.58 4.47 11.52
N VAL A 113 1.49 5.32 11.06
CA VAL A 113 2.76 5.60 11.77
C VAL A 113 2.46 6.27 13.11
N HIS A 114 1.54 7.23 13.15
CA HIS A 114 1.15 7.90 14.38
C HIS A 114 0.48 6.95 15.39
N GLU A 115 -0.31 6.00 14.89
CA GLU A 115 -1.01 4.99 15.70
C GLU A 115 -0.13 3.79 16.11
N GLY A 116 1.11 3.67 15.62
CA GLY A 116 1.98 2.54 15.91
C GLY A 116 1.52 1.19 15.31
N ARG A 117 0.67 1.23 14.27
CA ARG A 117 -0.03 0.05 13.70
C ARG A 117 0.52 -0.40 12.35
N ILE A 118 1.75 -0.03 12.02
CA ILE A 118 2.35 -0.31 10.71
C ILE A 118 2.41 -1.81 10.42
N GLY A 119 2.72 -2.63 11.44
CA GLY A 119 2.78 -4.09 11.31
C GLY A 119 1.43 -4.68 10.87
N ASP A 120 0.36 -4.34 11.59
CA ASP A 120 -1.00 -4.82 11.28
C ASP A 120 -1.42 -4.49 9.84
N VAL A 121 -1.15 -3.26 9.39
CA VAL A 121 -1.51 -2.83 8.03
C VAL A 121 -0.65 -3.51 6.96
N ALA A 122 0.64 -3.73 7.26
CA ALA A 122 1.52 -4.48 6.36
C ALA A 122 1.06 -5.93 6.19
N ASP A 123 0.70 -6.59 7.29
CA ASP A 123 0.19 -7.97 7.27
C ASP A 123 -1.13 -8.07 6.50
N GLU A 124 -2.06 -7.11 6.70
CA GLU A 124 -3.32 -7.03 5.96
C GLU A 124 -3.06 -6.86 4.45
N MET A 125 -2.13 -5.99 4.08
CA MET A 125 -1.82 -5.71 2.69
C MET A 125 -1.12 -6.88 1.99
N LEU A 126 -0.20 -7.56 2.67
CA LEU A 126 0.48 -8.75 2.16
C LEU A 126 -0.50 -9.90 1.93
N ALA A 127 -1.43 -10.12 2.86
CA ALA A 127 -2.50 -11.11 2.67
C ALA A 127 -3.38 -10.75 1.45
N ALA A 128 -3.82 -9.50 1.35
CA ALA A 128 -4.66 -9.04 0.24
C ALA A 128 -3.97 -9.15 -1.14
N MET A 129 -2.67 -8.87 -1.22
CA MET A 129 -1.90 -9.01 -2.47
C MET A 129 -1.67 -10.47 -2.87
N SER A 130 -1.57 -11.37 -1.90
CA SER A 130 -1.44 -12.82 -2.11
C SER A 130 -2.77 -13.49 -2.46
N GLY A 131 -3.88 -12.75 -2.44
CA GLY A 131 -5.23 -13.28 -2.66
C GLY A 131 -5.80 -13.99 -1.44
N GLU A 132 -5.14 -13.89 -0.30
CA GLU A 132 -5.60 -14.42 0.98
C GLU A 132 -6.56 -13.44 1.63
N ARG A 133 -7.49 -13.96 2.44
CA ARG A 133 -8.31 -13.09 3.28
C ARG A 133 -7.43 -12.58 4.42
N PRO A 134 -7.29 -11.26 4.62
CA PRO A 134 -6.49 -10.73 5.72
C PRO A 134 -7.05 -11.20 7.07
N PRO A 135 -6.17 -11.39 8.08
CA PRO A 135 -6.62 -11.72 9.43
C PRO A 135 -7.55 -10.59 9.88
N ALA A 136 -8.82 -10.91 10.12
CA ALA A 136 -9.87 -9.94 10.35
C ALA A 136 -9.65 -9.17 11.66
N THR A 137 -8.84 -8.11 11.63
CA THR A 137 -8.67 -7.16 12.74
C THR A 137 -9.57 -5.93 12.58
N ARG A 138 -10.31 -5.81 11.45
CA ARG A 138 -11.33 -4.77 11.25
C ARG A 138 -12.50 -5.24 10.38
N THR A 139 -13.65 -5.41 11.04
CA THR A 139 -15.04 -5.30 10.57
C THR A 139 -15.37 -5.69 9.11
N GLU A 140 -15.94 -6.88 8.95
CA GLU A 140 -17.06 -7.17 8.02
C GLU A 140 -16.91 -6.74 6.55
N HIS A 141 -15.79 -7.03 5.87
CA HIS A 141 -15.73 -6.86 4.42
C HIS A 141 -16.28 -8.11 3.70
N ARG A 142 -17.58 -8.09 3.39
CA ARG A 142 -18.18 -9.10 2.49
C ARG A 142 -17.71 -8.81 1.07
N ILE A 143 -16.95 -9.72 0.48
CA ILE A 143 -16.71 -9.72 -0.97
C ILE A 143 -18.10 -9.84 -1.63
N VAL A 144 -18.54 -8.80 -2.33
CA VAL A 144 -19.77 -8.85 -3.11
C VAL A 144 -19.48 -9.68 -4.37
N PRO A 145 -20.23 -10.77 -4.62
CA PRO A 145 -20.01 -11.65 -5.77
C PRO A 145 -20.29 -10.96 -7.11
#